data_AF-A0A2E3PSG2-F1
#
_entry.id   AF-A0A2E3PSG2-F1
#
_cell.length_a   1.000
_cell.length_b   1.000
_cell.length_c   1.000
_cell.angle_alpha   90.00
_cell.angle_beta   90.00
_cell.angle_gamma   90.00
#
_symmetry.space_group_name_H-M   'P 1'
#
loop_
_entity.id
_entity.type
_entity.pdbx_description
1 polymer ?
#
loop_
_entity_poly.entity_id
_entity_poly.type
_entity_poly.pdbx_seq_one_letter_code
_entity_poly.pdbx_strand_id
1 'polypeptide(L)'
;MGKPFKKGQSGNPAGRPKGARSKLSEAFLSSLADDFDVYGLDAIEALRRTDPKSYLQIIAAVTAKVPLAEVTVTNNTLVDQRRVMVVKDHGTDAEWEAKLRTQQRALTEAATVSEPEKK
;
A
#
# COMPACT_ATOMS: atom_id res chain seq x y z
N MET A 1 -14.16 -25.17 -56.73
CA MET A 1 -13.57 -24.01 -56.02
C MET A 1 -14.67 -23.29 -55.24
N GLY A 2 -14.45 -22.97 -53.97
CA GLY A 2 -15.42 -22.24 -53.14
C GLY A 2 -15.52 -20.77 -53.55
N LYS A 3 -16.71 -20.17 -53.40
CA LYS A 3 -16.94 -18.75 -53.70
C LYS A 3 -16.07 -17.88 -52.77
N PRO A 4 -15.33 -16.88 -53.28
CA PRO A 4 -14.53 -15.99 -52.44
C PRO A 4 -15.43 -15.17 -51.51
N PHE A 5 -14.95 -14.91 -50.28
CA PHE A 5 -15.64 -14.06 -49.33
C PHE A 5 -15.78 -12.63 -49.87
N LYS A 6 -16.91 -11.97 -49.57
CA LYS A 6 -17.13 -10.58 -49.96
C LYS A 6 -16.09 -9.68 -49.28
N LYS A 7 -15.54 -8.71 -50.02
CA LYS A 7 -14.58 -7.72 -49.49
C LYS A 7 -15.21 -7.03 -48.27
N GLY A 8 -14.58 -7.15 -47.10
CA GLY A 8 -15.07 -6.61 -45.82
C GLY A 8 -15.88 -7.58 -44.96
N GLN A 9 -16.14 -8.81 -45.40
CA GLN A 9 -16.83 -9.83 -44.62
C GLN A 9 -15.83 -10.89 -44.14
N SER A 10 -15.62 -10.97 -42.83
CA SER A 10 -14.87 -12.07 -42.20
C SER A 10 -15.60 -13.39 -42.46
N GLY A 11 -14.86 -14.45 -42.82
CA GLY A 11 -15.41 -15.81 -42.91
C GLY A 11 -15.89 -16.37 -41.56
N ASN A 12 -15.53 -15.71 -40.46
CA ASN A 12 -16.08 -15.93 -39.13
C ASN A 12 -16.66 -14.61 -38.58
N PRO A 13 -17.94 -14.30 -38.89
CA PRO A 13 -18.58 -13.05 -38.46
C PRO A 13 -18.82 -12.97 -36.94
N ALA A 14 -18.85 -14.10 -36.23
CA ALA A 14 -19.00 -14.14 -34.77
C ALA A 14 -17.65 -14.11 -34.00
N GLY A 15 -16.52 -14.17 -34.72
CA GLY A 15 -15.19 -14.25 -34.12
C GLY A 15 -14.98 -15.53 -33.30
N ARG A 16 -13.88 -15.57 -32.54
CA ARG A 16 -13.67 -16.64 -31.55
C ARG A 16 -14.64 -16.40 -30.39
N PRO A 17 -15.39 -17.41 -29.90
CA PRO A 17 -16.30 -17.24 -28.78
C PRO A 17 -15.56 -16.63 -27.58
N LYS A 18 -16.06 -15.49 -27.10
CA LYS A 18 -15.50 -14.75 -25.98
C LYS A 18 -15.47 -15.67 -24.75
N GLY A 19 -14.29 -15.85 -24.17
CA GLY A 19 -14.11 -16.65 -22.95
C GLY A 19 -13.79 -18.13 -23.14
N ALA A 20 -13.74 -18.68 -24.36
CA ALA A 20 -13.36 -20.10 -24.54
C ALA A 20 -11.93 -20.41 -24.05
N ARG A 21 -11.00 -19.45 -24.17
CA ARG A 21 -9.67 -19.56 -23.54
C ARG A 21 -9.74 -19.42 -22.02
N SER A 22 -10.51 -18.45 -21.52
CA SER A 22 -10.67 -18.20 -20.08
C SER A 22 -11.19 -19.43 -19.35
N LYS A 23 -12.25 -20.05 -19.89
CA LYS A 23 -12.86 -21.26 -19.32
C LYS A 23 -11.90 -22.44 -19.26
N LEU A 24 -11.09 -22.64 -20.29
CA LEU A 24 -10.09 -23.72 -20.31
C LEU A 24 -9.00 -23.45 -19.27
N SER A 25 -8.54 -22.19 -19.15
CA SER A 25 -7.55 -21.80 -18.14
C SER A 25 -8.09 -21.96 -16.72
N GLU A 26 -9.32 -21.55 -16.46
CA GLU A 26 -9.96 -21.68 -15.14
C GLU A 26 -10.15 -23.15 -14.74
N ALA A 27 -10.70 -23.98 -15.63
CA ALA A 27 -10.87 -25.41 -15.37
C ALA A 27 -9.52 -26.11 -15.12
N PHE A 28 -8.50 -25.76 -15.91
CA PHE A 28 -7.16 -26.31 -15.74
C PHE A 28 -6.55 -25.94 -14.39
N LEU A 29 -6.65 -24.67 -13.98
CA LEU A 29 -6.13 -24.23 -12.68
C LEU A 29 -6.87 -24.89 -11.51
N SER A 30 -8.19 -25.09 -11.63
CA SER A 30 -8.98 -25.82 -10.63
C SER A 30 -8.49 -27.25 -10.48
N SER A 31 -8.37 -28.00 -11.59
CA SER A 31 -7.91 -29.39 -11.52
C SER A 31 -6.48 -29.52 -11.02
N LEU A 32 -5.61 -28.54 -11.31
CA LEU A 32 -4.25 -28.51 -10.80
C LEU A 32 -4.21 -28.23 -9.29
N ALA A 33 -5.12 -27.39 -8.77
CA ALA A 33 -5.26 -27.18 -7.34
C ALA A 33 -5.73 -28.46 -6.63
N ASP A 34 -6.75 -29.12 -7.17
CA ASP A 34 -7.27 -30.38 -6.61
C ASP A 34 -6.19 -31.49 -6.56
N ASP A 35 -5.37 -31.59 -7.63
CA ASP A 35 -4.24 -32.53 -7.69
C ASP A 35 -3.16 -32.18 -6.66
N PHE A 36 -2.85 -30.89 -6.52
CA PHE A 36 -1.85 -30.42 -5.56
C PHE A 36 -2.30 -30.60 -4.10
N ASP A 37 -3.58 -30.49 -3.80
CA ASP A 37 -4.12 -30.75 -2.46
C ASP A 37 -3.93 -32.23 -2.04
N VAL A 38 -3.96 -33.15 -3.00
CA VAL A 38 -3.80 -34.59 -2.75
C VAL A 38 -2.32 -35.01 -2.78
N TYR A 39 -1.54 -34.55 -3.76
CA TYR A 39 -0.19 -35.05 -4.04
C TYR A 39 0.92 -34.02 -3.83
N GLY A 40 0.59 -32.78 -3.49
CA GLY A 40 1.54 -31.66 -3.44
C GLY A 40 2.65 -31.85 -2.42
N LEU A 41 2.37 -32.47 -1.27
CA LEU A 41 3.38 -32.74 -0.24
C LEU A 41 4.45 -33.72 -0.73
N ASP A 42 4.03 -34.82 -1.34
CA ASP A 42 4.93 -35.83 -1.89
C ASP A 42 5.75 -35.24 -3.05
N ALA A 43 5.12 -34.41 -3.90
CA ALA A 43 5.80 -33.70 -4.98
C ALA A 43 6.88 -32.74 -4.44
N ILE A 44 6.59 -32.00 -3.36
CA ILE A 44 7.55 -31.11 -2.70
C ILE A 44 8.72 -31.91 -2.11
N GLU A 45 8.44 -33.02 -1.44
CA GLU A 45 9.48 -33.88 -0.88
C GLU A 45 10.37 -34.46 -1.99
N ALA A 46 9.75 -35.02 -3.04
CA ALA A 46 10.46 -35.57 -4.17
C ALA A 46 11.36 -34.52 -4.82
N LEU A 47 10.84 -33.31 -5.08
CA LEU A 47 11.61 -32.21 -5.67
C LEU A 47 12.79 -31.81 -4.78
N ARG A 48 12.61 -31.73 -3.47
CA ARG A 48 13.68 -31.42 -2.52
C ARG A 48 14.83 -32.43 -2.59
N ARG A 49 14.52 -33.71 -2.85
CA ARG A 49 15.49 -34.80 -2.95
C ARG A 49 16.16 -34.88 -4.33
N THR A 50 15.42 -34.63 -5.41
CA THR A 50 15.90 -34.80 -6.79
C THR A 50 16.55 -33.54 -7.36
N ASP A 51 16.00 -32.35 -7.09
CA ASP A 51 16.53 -31.06 -7.53
C ASP A 51 16.39 -29.99 -6.42
N PRO A 52 17.30 -30.01 -5.43
CA PRO A 52 17.27 -29.06 -4.33
C PRO A 52 17.48 -27.61 -4.77
N LYS A 53 18.15 -27.37 -5.91
CA LYS A 53 18.36 -26.00 -6.42
C LYS A 53 17.04 -25.39 -6.86
N SER A 54 16.27 -26.10 -7.68
CA SER A 54 14.94 -25.63 -8.10
C SER A 54 13.97 -25.52 -6.93
N TYR A 55 14.03 -26.42 -5.96
CA TYR A 55 13.26 -26.30 -4.72
C TYR A 55 13.52 -24.97 -3.98
N LEU A 56 14.80 -24.61 -3.77
CA LEU A 56 15.16 -23.35 -3.12
C LEU A 56 14.78 -22.11 -3.95
N GLN A 57 14.87 -22.20 -5.29
CA GLN A 57 14.43 -21.13 -6.18
C GLN A 57 12.91 -20.89 -6.09
N ILE A 58 12.11 -21.96 -6.01
CA ILE A 58 10.65 -21.86 -5.83
C ILE A 58 10.34 -21.24 -4.47
N ILE A 59 11.00 -21.68 -3.39
CA ILE A 59 10.84 -21.06 -2.07
C ILE A 59 11.13 -19.56 -2.13
N ALA A 60 12.25 -19.16 -2.73
CA ALA A 60 12.61 -17.76 -2.87
C ALA A 60 11.56 -16.97 -3.68
N ALA A 61 11.04 -17.54 -4.76
CA ALA A 61 10.01 -16.92 -5.59
C ALA A 61 8.67 -16.77 -4.87
N VAL A 62 8.26 -17.75 -4.06
CA VAL A 62 7.04 -17.70 -3.25
C VAL A 62 7.20 -16.67 -2.13
N THR A 63 8.28 -16.73 -1.35
CA THR A 63 8.53 -15.81 -0.23
C THR A 63 8.73 -14.36 -0.68
N ALA A 64 9.30 -14.12 -1.86
CA ALA A 64 9.44 -12.76 -2.41
C ALA A 64 8.10 -12.18 -2.92
N LYS A 65 7.17 -13.04 -3.35
CA LYS A 65 5.85 -12.62 -3.85
C LYS A 65 4.79 -12.51 -2.76
N VAL A 66 4.95 -13.26 -1.67
CA VAL A 66 4.16 -13.05 -0.46
C VAL A 66 4.81 -11.85 0.24
N PRO A 67 4.21 -10.63 0.21
CA PRO A 67 4.67 -9.62 1.14
C PRO A 67 4.56 -10.28 2.53
N LEU A 68 5.67 -10.38 3.27
CA LEU A 68 5.55 -10.55 4.72
C LEU A 68 4.52 -9.50 5.10
N ALA A 69 3.39 -9.91 5.69
CA ALA A 69 2.38 -8.99 6.12
C ALA A 69 3.08 -8.03 7.09
N GLU A 70 3.57 -6.91 6.56
CA GLU A 70 4.07 -5.82 7.35
C GLU A 70 2.84 -5.40 8.13
N VAL A 71 2.86 -5.71 9.43
CA VAL A 71 2.00 -5.04 10.40
C VAL A 71 2.12 -3.58 10.03
N THR A 72 1.06 -3.06 9.42
CA THR A 72 0.99 -1.67 9.00
C THR A 72 0.79 -0.92 10.30
N VAL A 73 1.88 -0.70 11.04
CA VAL A 73 1.93 0.44 11.94
C VAL A 73 1.83 1.61 10.98
N THR A 74 0.62 2.16 10.83
CA THR A 74 0.35 3.35 10.04
C THR A 74 0.97 4.55 10.75
N ASN A 75 2.30 4.56 10.85
CA ASN A 75 3.06 5.76 11.10
C ASN A 75 3.19 6.42 9.75
N ASN A 76 2.17 7.19 9.38
CA ASN A 76 2.09 8.04 8.21
C ASN A 76 3.41 8.80 7.94
N THR A 77 4.30 8.21 7.14
CA THR A 77 5.62 8.76 6.73
C THR A 77 5.60 9.30 5.31
N LEU A 78 4.46 9.83 4.87
CA LEU A 78 4.35 10.72 3.72
C LEU A 78 3.47 11.93 4.05
N VAL A 79 3.84 12.67 5.11
CA VAL A 79 3.48 14.08 5.21
C VAL A 79 4.66 14.86 4.65
N ASP A 80 4.71 14.91 3.32
CA ASP A 80 5.26 16.04 2.59
C ASP A 80 4.84 17.35 3.28
N GLN A 81 5.74 18.33 3.32
CA GLN A 81 5.83 19.50 4.20
C GLN A 81 4.63 20.47 4.16
N ARG A 82 3.41 19.98 4.31
CA ARG A 82 2.21 20.79 4.53
C ARG A 82 2.20 21.17 6.00
N ARG A 83 2.60 22.42 6.28
CA ARG A 83 2.26 23.10 7.53
C ARG A 83 0.74 23.15 7.63
N VAL A 84 0.14 22.15 8.27
CA VAL A 84 -1.28 22.23 8.63
C VAL A 84 -1.37 23.22 9.77
N MET A 85 -2.03 24.35 9.52
CA MET A 85 -2.51 25.25 10.58
C MET A 85 -3.51 24.45 11.41
N VAL A 86 -3.04 23.84 12.50
CA VAL A 86 -3.93 23.34 13.54
C VAL A 86 -4.43 24.58 14.26
N VAL A 87 -5.63 25.03 13.88
CA VAL A 87 -6.39 25.99 14.67
C VAL A 87 -6.71 25.28 15.98
N LYS A 88 -5.84 25.45 16.97
CA LYS A 88 -6.23 25.20 18.36
C LYS A 88 -7.19 26.33 18.67
N ASP A 89 -8.44 25.99 18.99
CA ASP A 89 -9.39 26.93 19.55
C ASP A 89 -8.76 27.52 20.82
N HIS A 90 -8.11 28.67 20.67
CA HIS A 90 -7.78 29.54 21.77
C HIS A 90 -9.10 30.21 22.09
N GLY A 91 -9.60 29.98 23.32
CA GLY A 91 -10.87 30.51 23.80
C GLY A 91 -11.05 32.00 23.50
N THR A 92 -12.30 32.46 23.63
CA THR A 92 -12.77 33.79 23.20
C THR A 92 -11.76 34.92 23.39
N ASP A 93 -11.66 35.85 22.43
CA ASP A 93 -10.68 36.95 22.35
C ASP A 93 -10.38 37.66 23.68
N ALA A 94 -11.38 37.80 24.57
CA ALA A 94 -11.22 38.37 25.91
C ALA A 94 -10.20 37.62 26.81
N GLU A 95 -10.13 36.30 26.71
CA GLU A 95 -9.21 35.47 27.50
C GLU A 95 -7.76 35.64 27.02
N TRP A 96 -7.57 35.87 25.72
CA TRP A 96 -6.26 36.12 25.12
C TRP A 96 -5.70 37.50 25.52
N GLU A 97 -6.54 38.54 25.46
CA GLU A 97 -6.15 39.90 25.85
C GLU A 97 -5.78 40.00 27.34
N ALA A 98 -6.49 39.30 28.22
CA ALA A 98 -6.17 39.22 29.64
C ALA A 98 -4.79 38.59 29.89
N LYS A 99 -4.46 37.54 29.12
CA LYS A 99 -3.17 36.85 29.22
C LYS A 99 -2.02 37.72 28.72
N LEU A 100 -2.21 38.44 27.62
CA LEU A 100 -1.23 39.39 27.08
C LEU A 100 -0.98 40.55 28.05
N ARG A 101 -2.02 41.13 28.65
CA ARG A 101 -1.86 42.20 29.65
C ARG A 101 -1.10 41.75 30.90
N THR A 102 -1.33 40.52 31.34
CA THR A 102 -0.58 39.92 32.46
C THR A 102 0.91 39.78 32.11
N GLN A 103 1.20 39.34 30.87
CA GLN A 103 2.58 39.21 30.39
C GLN A 103 3.27 40.57 30.21
N GLN A 104 2.57 41.57 29.66
CA GLN A 104 3.10 42.94 29.53
C GLN A 104 3.39 43.57 30.90
N ARG A 105 2.49 43.38 31.89
CA ARG A 105 2.71 43.88 33.25
C ARG A 105 3.93 43.23 33.90
N ALA A 106 4.07 41.90 33.79
CA ALA A 106 5.23 41.18 34.33
C ALA A 106 6.55 41.64 33.69
N LEU A 107 6.57 41.89 32.38
CA LEU A 107 7.75 42.41 31.68
C LEU A 107 8.09 43.84 32.09
N THR A 108 7.07 44.68 32.34
CA THR A 108 7.28 46.07 32.77
C THR A 108 7.77 46.14 34.23
N GLU A 109 7.20 45.31 35.11
CA GLU A 109 7.64 45.20 36.50
C GLU A 109 9.08 44.68 36.60
N ALA A 110 9.44 43.67 35.80
CA ALA A 110 10.82 43.18 35.71
C ALA A 110 11.81 44.25 35.19
N ALA A 111 11.39 45.09 34.24
CA ALA A 111 12.21 46.19 33.72
C ALA A 111 12.40 47.31 34.75
N THR A 112 11.39 47.60 35.57
CA THR A 112 11.50 48.63 36.63
C THR A 112 12.32 48.20 37.84
N VAL A 113 12.54 46.90 38.05
CA VAL A 113 13.30 46.36 39.20
C VAL A 113 14.80 46.24 38.90
N SER A 114 15.23 46.36 37.64
CA SER A 114 16.64 46.18 37.25
C SER A 114 17.49 47.47 37.20
N GLU A 115 17.01 48.60 37.74
CA GLU A 115 17.86 49.77 37.99
C GLU A 115 18.18 49.90 39.48
N PRO A 116 19.40 49.50 39.87
CA PRO A 116 20.17 50.38 40.73
C PRO A 116 21.61 50.59 40.23
N GLU A 117 21.95 51.88 40.16
CA GLU A 117 23.22 52.50 40.54
C GLU A 117 24.50 52.01 39.84
N LYS A 118 24.84 52.70 38.73
CA LYS A 118 26.25 52.93 38.37
C LYS A 118 26.91 53.78 39.46
N LYS A 119 27.91 53.21 40.14
CA LYS A 119 28.98 53.94 40.81
C LYS A 119 30.30 53.62 40.14
#